data_AF-A0A7C6QVM6-F1
#
_entry.id   AF-A0A7C6QVM6-F1
#
_cell.length_a   1.000
_cell.length_b   1.000
_cell.length_c   1.000
_cell.angle_alpha   90.00
_cell.angle_beta   90.00
_cell.angle_gamma   90.00
#
_symmetry.space_group_name_H-M   'P 1'
#
loop_
_entity.id
_entity.type
_entity.pdbx_description
1 polymer ?
#
loop_
_entity_poly.entity_id
_entity_poly.type
_entity_poly.pdbx_seq_one_letter_code
_entity_poly.pdbx_strand_id
1 'polypeptide(L)'
;MIDEPQVRPDYSNTEVMFCAGGKSSYWISWDGKMLPCALMNSPCSFPFSSCFNSAWQEIKHKIGEIGRPDECKTCKYLPYCNVCPGRLQAETGSYEKVSMHICKMTRMSMKKFFNKYERGD
;
A
#
# COMPACT_ATOMS: atom_id res chain seq x y z
N MET A 1 21.55 7.52 24.18
CA MET A 1 21.52 6.52 23.10
C MET A 1 20.57 7.09 22.07
N ILE A 2 21.08 7.68 20.99
CA ILE A 2 20.21 8.17 19.92
C ILE A 2 19.68 6.90 19.26
N ASP A 3 18.38 6.64 19.40
CA ASP A 3 17.75 5.49 18.78
C ASP A 3 18.15 5.45 17.30
N GLU A 4 18.64 4.30 16.88
CA GLU A 4 18.99 4.07 15.48
C GLU A 4 17.77 4.44 14.63
N PRO A 5 17.96 5.19 13.53
CA PRO A 5 16.86 5.57 12.67
C PRO A 5 16.02 4.33 12.38
N GLN A 6 14.74 4.36 12.74
CA GLN A 6 13.81 3.25 12.53
C GLN A 6 13.60 3.06 11.01
N VAL A 7 14.60 2.48 10.35
CA VAL A 7 14.50 1.89 9.02
C VAL A 7 13.39 0.87 9.16
N ARG A 8 12.35 0.96 8.32
CA ARG A 8 11.27 -0.03 8.35
C ARG A 8 11.93 -1.40 8.31
N PRO A 9 11.55 -2.35 9.19
CA PRO A 9 12.13 -3.68 9.17
C PRO A 9 12.10 -4.21 7.75
N ASP A 10 13.16 -4.91 7.33
CA ASP A 10 13.20 -5.63 6.06
C ASP A 10 12.19 -6.79 6.13
N TYR A 11 10.92 -6.44 5.98
CA TYR A 11 9.88 -7.37 5.64
C TYR A 11 10.18 -7.75 4.21
N SER A 12 10.73 -8.95 4.04
CA SER A 12 10.91 -9.68 2.79
C SER A 12 10.15 -9.04 1.64
N ASN A 13 10.91 -8.64 0.62
CA ASN A 13 10.58 -7.81 -0.54
C ASN A 13 9.31 -8.18 -1.36
N THR A 14 8.44 -9.05 -0.87
CA THR A 14 7.26 -9.63 -1.54
C THR A 14 5.93 -8.98 -1.18
N GLU A 15 5.69 -8.50 0.06
CA GLU A 15 4.36 -7.97 0.42
C GLU A 15 4.13 -6.53 -0.06
N VAL A 16 3.12 -6.32 -0.89
CA VAL A 16 2.76 -5.00 -1.45
C VAL A 16 1.82 -4.20 -0.53
N MET A 17 1.03 -4.89 0.30
CA MET A 17 0.20 -4.28 1.35
C MET A 17 0.61 -4.78 2.72
N PHE A 18 1.04 -3.87 3.59
CA PHE A 18 1.47 -4.17 4.97
C PHE A 18 0.35 -4.04 6.01
N CYS A 19 -0.81 -3.48 5.64
CA CYS A 19 -1.95 -3.32 6.54
C CYS A 19 -2.84 -4.58 6.55
N ALA A 20 -3.93 -4.53 7.33
CA ALA A 20 -4.94 -5.58 7.40
C ALA A 20 -5.87 -5.64 6.16
N GLY A 21 -5.81 -4.62 5.28
CA GLY A 21 -6.72 -4.43 4.15
C GLY A 21 -6.73 -5.63 3.21
N GLY A 22 -7.87 -6.33 3.19
CA GLY A 22 -8.10 -7.56 2.46
C GLY A 22 -7.22 -8.75 2.87
N LYS A 23 -6.65 -8.71 4.07
CA LYS A 23 -6.06 -9.88 4.77
C LYS A 23 -6.97 -10.35 5.90
N SER A 24 -7.33 -9.42 6.78
CA SER A 24 -8.22 -9.63 7.93
C SER A 24 -9.27 -8.53 8.09
N SER A 25 -9.25 -7.50 7.24
CA SER A 25 -10.28 -6.49 7.14
C SER A 25 -10.79 -6.34 5.70
N TYR A 26 -12.00 -5.83 5.54
CA TYR A 26 -12.63 -5.55 4.25
C TYR A 26 -13.47 -4.28 4.36
N TRP A 27 -13.87 -3.75 3.21
CA TRP A 27 -14.79 -2.64 3.10
C TRP A 27 -15.99 -3.02 2.22
N ILE A 28 -17.21 -2.81 2.69
CA ILE A 28 -18.43 -2.91 1.87
C ILE A 28 -18.86 -1.49 1.52
N SER A 29 -18.82 -1.18 0.23
CA SER A 29 -19.27 0.12 -0.29
C SER A 29 -20.79 0.20 -0.44
N TRP A 30 -21.31 1.41 -0.65
CA TRP A 30 -22.75 1.69 -0.66
C TRP A 30 -23.52 0.95 -1.77
N ASP A 31 -22.85 0.59 -2.87
CA ASP A 31 -23.42 -0.17 -3.99
C ASP A 31 -23.26 -1.69 -3.82
N GLY A 32 -22.81 -2.13 -2.63
CA GLY A 32 -22.70 -3.53 -2.26
C GLY A 32 -21.41 -4.21 -2.71
N LYS A 33 -20.42 -3.51 -3.28
CA LYS A 33 -19.12 -4.10 -3.59
C LYS A 33 -18.28 -4.31 -2.33
N MET A 34 -17.65 -5.47 -2.24
CA MET A 34 -16.58 -5.75 -1.27
C MET A 34 -15.23 -5.34 -1.86
N LEU A 35 -14.45 -4.61 -1.07
CA LEU A 35 -13.16 -4.02 -1.42
C LEU A 35 -12.13 -4.33 -0.32
N PRO A 36 -10.82 -4.30 -0.63
CA PRO A 36 -9.76 -4.51 0.36
C PRO A 36 -9.76 -3.47 1.48
N CYS A 37 -10.02 -2.21 1.12
CA CYS A 37 -10.09 -1.07 2.04
C CYS A 37 -10.90 0.06 1.40
N ALA A 38 -11.27 1.06 2.20
CA ALA A 38 -12.06 2.20 1.75
C ALA A 38 -11.39 3.09 0.68
N LEU A 39 -10.07 2.97 0.49
CA LEU A 39 -9.32 3.80 -0.45
C LEU A 39 -9.30 3.22 -1.88
N MET A 40 -9.62 1.94 -2.04
CA MET A 40 -9.55 1.24 -3.33
C MET A 40 -10.92 1.14 -3.99
N ASN A 41 -10.93 1.18 -5.32
CA ASN A 41 -12.09 0.90 -6.17
C ASN A 41 -11.95 -0.43 -6.93
N SER A 42 -10.73 -0.98 -7.01
CA SER A 42 -10.45 -2.32 -7.51
C SER A 42 -9.21 -2.90 -6.82
N PRO A 43 -9.07 -4.22 -6.66
CA PRO A 43 -10.03 -5.27 -7.03
C PRO A 43 -11.31 -5.21 -6.18
N CYS A 44 -12.43 -5.70 -6.71
CA CYS A 44 -13.69 -5.84 -5.98
C CYS A 44 -14.33 -7.22 -6.20
N SER A 45 -15.27 -7.58 -5.33
CA SER A 45 -16.17 -8.73 -5.43
C SER A 45 -17.58 -8.35 -4.94
N PHE A 46 -18.57 -9.25 -5.12
CA PHE A 46 -19.99 -8.92 -4.95
C PHE A 46 -20.68 -9.87 -3.96
N PRO A 47 -20.54 -9.65 -2.63
CA PRO A 47 -21.03 -10.56 -1.60
C PRO A 47 -22.55 -10.73 -1.54
N PHE A 48 -23.32 -9.80 -2.13
CA PHE A 48 -24.78 -9.87 -2.21
C PHE A 48 -25.29 -10.64 -3.45
N SER A 49 -24.44 -10.78 -4.49
CA SER A 49 -24.75 -11.58 -5.68
C SER A 49 -24.22 -13.01 -5.53
N SER A 50 -23.05 -13.16 -4.90
CA SER A 50 -22.54 -14.45 -4.42
C SER A 50 -22.90 -14.65 -2.94
N CYS A 51 -22.10 -15.42 -2.20
CA CYS A 51 -22.11 -15.40 -0.73
C CYS A 51 -20.89 -14.64 -0.19
N PHE A 52 -20.98 -14.19 1.07
CA PHE A 52 -19.92 -13.46 1.75
C PHE A 52 -18.57 -14.19 1.73
N ASN A 53 -18.56 -15.49 2.06
CA ASN A 53 -17.31 -16.25 2.13
C ASN A 53 -16.61 -16.32 0.76
N SER A 54 -17.34 -16.63 -0.31
CA SER A 54 -16.75 -16.68 -1.66
C SER A 54 -16.22 -15.32 -2.11
N ALA A 55 -16.99 -14.25 -1.90
CA ALA A 55 -16.56 -12.89 -2.20
C ALA A 55 -15.31 -12.48 -1.41
N TRP A 56 -15.20 -12.93 -0.16
CA TRP A 56 -14.02 -12.69 0.68
C TRP A 56 -12.78 -13.46 0.19
N GLN A 57 -12.92 -14.74 -0.15
CA GLN A 57 -11.80 -15.50 -0.71
C GLN A 57 -11.32 -14.92 -2.05
N GLU A 58 -12.26 -14.47 -2.89
CA GLU A 58 -11.94 -13.78 -4.15
C GLU A 58 -11.11 -12.52 -3.93
N ILE A 59 -11.46 -11.70 -2.94
CA ILE A 59 -10.68 -10.49 -2.60
C ILE A 59 -9.28 -10.85 -2.12
N LYS A 60 -9.14 -11.82 -1.22
CA LYS A 60 -7.83 -12.27 -0.75
C LYS A 60 -6.95 -12.77 -1.89
N HIS A 61 -7.53 -13.53 -2.83
CA HIS A 61 -6.83 -14.00 -4.02
C HIS A 61 -6.35 -12.83 -4.89
N LYS A 62 -7.26 -11.94 -5.30
CA LYS A 62 -6.93 -10.80 -6.17
C LYS A 62 -5.89 -9.86 -5.55
N ILE A 63 -5.88 -9.73 -4.22
CA ILE A 63 -4.84 -8.95 -3.53
C ILE A 63 -3.48 -9.63 -3.59
N GLY A 64 -3.44 -10.96 -3.49
CA GLY A 64 -2.20 -11.72 -3.64
C GLY A 64 -1.54 -11.55 -5.02
N GLU A 65 -2.33 -11.19 -6.03
CA GLU A 65 -1.86 -10.91 -7.39
C GLU A 65 -1.36 -9.46 -7.58
N ILE A 66 -1.64 -8.56 -6.63
CA ILE A 66 -1.21 -7.15 -6.74
C ILE A 66 0.30 -7.08 -6.60
N GLY A 67 0.98 -6.70 -7.68
CA GLY A 67 2.39 -6.38 -7.71
C GLY A 67 2.68 -4.89 -7.41
N ARG A 68 3.98 -4.59 -7.28
CA ARG A 68 4.47 -3.20 -7.32
C ARG A 68 4.64 -2.74 -8.77
N PRO A 69 4.49 -1.43 -9.05
CA PRO A 69 4.97 -0.84 -10.30
C PRO A 69 6.43 -1.20 -10.55
N ASP A 70 6.81 -1.41 -11.80
CA ASP A 70 8.16 -1.87 -12.16
C ASP A 70 9.25 -0.91 -11.67
N GLU A 71 9.00 0.39 -11.75
CA GLU A 71 9.93 1.42 -11.30
C GLU A 71 10.12 1.42 -9.77
N CYS A 72 9.16 0.86 -9.03
CA CYS A 72 9.25 0.71 -7.58
C CYS A 72 10.06 -0.52 -7.17
N LYS A 73 10.14 -1.57 -8.00
CA LYS A 73 10.83 -2.83 -7.67
C LYS A 73 12.33 -2.63 -7.43
N THR A 74 12.95 -1.67 -8.12
CA THR A 74 14.39 -1.34 -8.01
C THR A 74 14.64 0.01 -7.34
N CYS A 75 13.60 0.63 -6.76
CA CYS A 75 13.72 1.97 -6.19
C CYS A 75 14.51 1.96 -4.87
N LYS A 76 15.66 2.66 -4.85
CA LYS A 76 16.49 2.81 -3.64
C LYS A 76 15.79 3.48 -2.45
N TYR A 77 14.69 4.19 -2.69
CA TYR A 77 13.91 4.85 -1.65
C TYR A 77 12.80 3.96 -1.08
N LEU A 78 12.58 2.76 -1.62
CA LEU A 78 11.52 1.85 -1.21
C LEU A 78 11.52 1.53 0.29
N PRO A 79 12.67 1.29 0.97
CA PRO A 79 12.69 1.03 2.42
C PRO A 79 12.12 2.18 3.27
N TYR A 80 12.11 3.39 2.72
CA TYR A 80 11.60 4.60 3.37
C TYR A 80 10.25 5.06 2.79
N CYS A 81 9.72 4.32 1.82
CA CYS A 81 8.52 4.69 1.09
C CYS A 81 7.27 4.10 1.76
N ASN A 82 6.25 4.93 1.92
CA ASN A 82 4.92 4.51 2.39
C ASN A 82 3.98 4.27 1.20
N VAL A 83 4.52 3.69 0.12
CA VAL A 83 3.75 3.36 -1.07
C VAL A 83 2.69 2.32 -0.70
N CYS A 84 1.48 2.53 -1.20
CA CYS A 84 0.32 1.70 -0.94
C CYS A 84 -0.46 1.61 -2.26
N PRO A 85 -0.89 0.41 -2.71
CA PRO A 85 -1.75 0.25 -3.88
C PRO A 85 -2.96 1.18 -3.88
N GLY A 86 -3.64 1.33 -2.74
CA GLY A 86 -4.78 2.25 -2.62
C GLY A 86 -4.40 3.71 -2.87
N ARG A 87 -3.22 4.17 -2.42
CA ARG A 87 -2.75 5.54 -2.69
C ARG A 87 -2.39 5.73 -4.16
N LEU A 88 -1.73 4.74 -4.76
CA LEU A 88 -1.42 4.77 -6.20
C LEU A 88 -2.69 4.83 -7.04
N GLN A 89 -3.69 4.01 -6.71
CA GLN A 89 -4.97 4.02 -7.39
C GLN A 89 -5.72 5.35 -7.18
N ALA A 90 -5.71 5.91 -5.98
CA ALA A 90 -6.33 7.21 -5.72
C ALA A 90 -5.67 8.37 -6.49
N GLU A 91 -4.34 8.34 -6.64
CA GLU A 91 -3.60 9.43 -7.30
C GLU A 91 -3.48 9.26 -8.82
N THR A 92 -3.53 8.03 -9.34
CA THR A 92 -3.24 7.75 -10.77
C THR A 92 -4.34 6.96 -11.49
N GLY A 93 -5.36 6.49 -10.76
CA GLY A 93 -6.38 5.57 -11.25
C GLY A 93 -5.94 4.11 -11.34
N SER A 94 -4.67 3.78 -11.12
CA SER A 94 -4.13 2.41 -11.14
C SER A 94 -3.12 2.18 -10.02
N TYR A 95 -3.11 1.00 -9.42
CA TYR A 95 -2.06 0.61 -8.48
C TYR A 95 -0.77 0.11 -9.17
N GLU A 96 -0.78 -0.02 -10.50
CA GLU A 96 0.38 -0.41 -11.31
C GLU A 96 1.21 0.78 -11.78
N LYS A 97 0.71 2.01 -11.59
CA LYS A 97 1.40 3.23 -12.01
C LYS A 97 2.01 3.93 -10.81
N VAL A 98 3.21 4.46 -10.99
CA VAL A 98 3.87 5.28 -9.97
C VAL A 98 3.21 6.65 -9.86
N SER A 99 3.06 7.14 -8.63
CA SER A 99 2.75 8.55 -8.39
C SER A 99 4.01 9.37 -8.09
N MET A 100 4.24 10.40 -8.91
CA MET A 100 5.29 11.38 -8.68
C MET A 100 5.09 12.18 -7.40
N HIS A 101 3.83 12.40 -6.98
CA HIS A 101 3.54 13.08 -5.72
C HIS A 101 4.02 12.25 -4.53
N ILE A 102 3.69 10.95 -4.47
CA ILE A 102 4.20 10.03 -3.43
C ILE A 102 5.73 9.99 -3.44
N CYS A 103 6.36 9.85 -4.60
CA CYS A 103 7.82 9.83 -4.70
C CYS A 103 8.46 11.13 -4.21
N LYS A 104 7.84 12.29 -4.47
CA LYS A 104 8.30 13.59 -3.96
C LYS A 104 8.17 13.64 -2.44
N MET A 105 7.03 13.22 -1.90
CA MET A 105 6.79 13.15 -0.46
C MET A 105 7.80 12.25 0.25
N THR A 106 8.08 11.06 -0.27
CA THR A 106 9.11 10.15 0.28
C THR A 106 10.48 10.82 0.32
N ARG A 107 10.91 11.46 -0.78
CA ARG A 107 12.20 12.18 -0.82
C ARG A 107 12.26 13.31 0.20
N MET A 108 11.17 14.06 0.40
CA MET A 108 11.13 15.12 1.41
C MET A 108 11.18 14.57 2.84
N SER A 109 10.42 13.50 3.12
CA SER A 109 10.42 12.86 4.43
C SER A 109 11.80 12.32 4.78
N MET A 110 12.50 11.69 3.83
CA MET A 110 13.88 11.24 4.04
C MET A 110 14.84 12.39 4.31
N LYS A 111 14.77 13.48 3.53
CA LYS A 111 15.61 14.67 3.77
C LYS A 111 15.40 15.22 5.17
N LYS A 112 14.14 15.35 5.62
CA LYS A 112 13.84 15.83 6.98
C LYS A 112 14.37 14.88 8.04
N PHE A 113 14.25 13.58 7.82
CA PHE A 113 14.71 12.56 8.75
C PHE A 113 16.22 12.58 8.94
N PHE A 114 17.00 12.61 7.86
CA PHE A 114 18.46 12.72 7.95
C PHE A 114 18.90 14.08 8.51
N ASN A 115 18.25 15.18 8.13
CA ASN A 115 18.56 16.49 8.72
C ASN A 115 18.30 16.52 10.24
N LYS A 116 17.25 15.85 10.73
CA LYS A 116 16.96 15.75 12.17
C LYS A 116 18.05 14.94 12.88
N TYR A 117 18.45 13.83 12.27
CA TYR A 117 19.52 12.97 12.78
C TYR A 117 20.88 13.70 12.84
N GLU A 118 21.26 14.43 11.79
CA GLU A 118 22.48 15.26 11.75
C GLU A 118 22.48 16.37 12.81
N ARG A 119 21.29 16.86 13.19
CA ARG A 119 21.11 17.90 14.21
C ARG A 119 21.03 17.33 15.64
N GLY A 120 20.91 16.02 15.80
CA GLY A 120 20.78 15.36 17.11
C GLY A 120 19.44 15.61 17.81
N ASP A 121 18.40 16.02 17.07
CA ASP A 121 17.04 16.33 17.55
C ASP A 121 16.13 15.09 17.66
#